data_AF-A0A914BA88-F1
#
_entry.id   AF-A0A914BA88-F1
#
_cell.length_a   1.000
_cell.length_b   1.000
_cell.length_c   1.000
_cell.angle_alpha   90.00
_cell.angle_beta   90.00
_cell.angle_gamma   90.00
#
_symmetry.space_group_name_H-M   'P 1'
#
loop_
_entity.id
_entity.type
_entity.pdbx_description
1 polymer ?
#
loop_
_entity_poly.entity_id
_entity_poly.type
_entity_poly.pdbx_seq_one_letter_code
_entity_poly.pdbx_strand_id
1 'polypeptide(L)'
;MSKIKSRETLSSSESGSDEEYQPKKKKMKEKNVEEEPKRKSPKKKAKTGDGPEDHMYPLSRQRFVNVREFRGKVLIDIREYYTDNSGELKPGKKGISLTVEQWEKLKDCVDDITDSVKELS
;
A
#
# COMPACT_ATOMS: atom_id res chain seq x y z
N MET A 1 -25.79 46.38 -31.57
CA MET A 1 -26.90 45.39 -31.62
C MET A 1 -26.58 44.37 -32.71
N SER A 2 -27.09 43.13 -32.55
CA SER A 2 -26.84 41.91 -33.36
C SER A 2 -25.70 41.04 -32.81
N LYS A 3 -25.88 40.23 -31.75
CA LYS A 3 -26.51 38.90 -31.63
C LYS A 3 -26.05 37.89 -32.68
N ILE A 4 -25.39 36.80 -32.23
CA ILE A 4 -25.35 35.39 -32.73
C ILE A 4 -24.32 34.67 -31.82
N LYS A 5 -24.44 33.43 -31.33
CA LYS A 5 -25.53 32.46 -31.08
C LYS A 5 -24.87 31.30 -30.29
N SER A 6 -25.55 30.80 -29.28
CA SER A 6 -25.16 29.71 -28.38
C SER A 6 -24.94 28.38 -29.12
N ARG A 7 -24.07 27.52 -28.61
CA ARG A 7 -24.07 26.08 -28.89
C ARG A 7 -23.87 25.30 -27.60
N GLU A 8 -24.98 24.79 -27.07
CA GLU A 8 -24.99 23.62 -26.21
C GLU A 8 -24.98 22.37 -27.08
N THR A 9 -24.23 21.33 -26.66
CA THR A 9 -24.54 19.95 -27.03
C THR A 9 -24.35 19.06 -25.81
N LEU A 10 -25.49 18.53 -25.38
CA LEU A 10 -25.77 17.42 -24.49
C LEU A 10 -24.80 16.24 -24.65
N SER A 11 -24.41 15.63 -23.53
CA SER A 11 -24.12 14.20 -23.48
C SER A 11 -24.48 13.67 -22.10
N SER A 12 -25.75 13.29 -21.97
CA SER A 12 -26.23 12.37 -20.95
C SER A 12 -25.71 10.96 -21.30
N SER A 13 -25.12 10.27 -20.34
CA SER A 13 -25.17 8.81 -20.31
C SER A 13 -24.98 8.33 -18.87
N GLU A 14 -26.15 8.14 -18.28
CA GLU A 14 -26.42 7.40 -17.07
C GLU A 14 -26.18 5.93 -17.41
N SER A 15 -25.25 5.27 -16.72
CA SER A 15 -25.07 3.83 -16.87
C SER A 15 -25.10 3.20 -15.49
N GLY A 16 -26.32 2.85 -15.09
CA GLY A 16 -26.56 1.91 -14.02
C GLY A 16 -26.08 0.53 -14.43
N SER A 17 -25.43 -0.16 -13.50
CA SER A 17 -25.26 -1.60 -13.58
C SER A 17 -25.57 -2.16 -12.20
N ASP A 18 -26.84 -2.52 -12.11
CA ASP A 18 -27.47 -3.45 -11.20
C ASP A 18 -26.80 -4.82 -11.37
N GLU A 19 -26.19 -5.35 -10.30
CA GLU A 19 -26.02 -6.80 -10.17
C GLU A 19 -25.92 -7.19 -8.69
N GLU A 20 -27.11 -7.37 -8.10
CA GLU A 20 -27.31 -7.79 -6.72
C GLU A 20 -26.95 -9.27 -6.55
N TYR A 21 -25.70 -9.58 -6.20
CA TYR A 21 -25.28 -10.94 -5.84
C TYR A 21 -25.56 -11.22 -4.35
N GLN A 22 -26.58 -12.03 -4.10
CA GLN A 22 -26.92 -12.61 -2.79
C GLN A 22 -25.99 -13.79 -2.42
N PRO A 23 -25.33 -13.80 -1.24
CA PRO A 23 -24.79 -15.04 -0.68
C PRO A 23 -25.58 -15.50 0.56
N LYS A 24 -26.30 -16.62 0.40
CA LYS A 24 -26.77 -17.47 1.51
C LYS A 24 -25.57 -18.16 2.17
N LYS A 25 -25.48 -18.14 3.51
CA LYS A 25 -25.02 -19.24 4.40
C LYS A 25 -25.08 -18.79 5.88
N LYS A 26 -26.03 -19.32 6.66
CA LYS A 26 -25.90 -20.47 7.58
C LYS A 26 -24.90 -20.26 8.73
N LYS A 27 -25.48 -20.10 9.93
CA LYS A 27 -24.90 -20.21 11.28
C LYS A 27 -23.93 -21.40 11.40
N MET A 28 -22.82 -21.22 12.12
CA MET A 28 -22.47 -22.04 13.29
C MET A 28 -21.23 -21.54 14.04
N LYS A 29 -21.47 -21.27 15.33
CA LYS A 29 -20.70 -21.63 16.54
C LYS A 29 -19.28 -21.07 16.74
N GLU A 30 -19.25 -20.14 17.68
CA GLU A 30 -18.18 -19.85 18.64
C GLU A 30 -17.54 -21.12 19.21
N LYS A 31 -16.21 -21.13 19.26
CA LYS A 31 -15.43 -21.78 20.31
C LYS A 31 -14.14 -20.98 20.56
N ASN A 32 -14.11 -20.44 21.77
CA ASN A 32 -12.97 -19.86 22.47
C ASN A 32 -11.95 -20.96 22.81
N VAL A 33 -10.68 -20.79 22.42
CA VAL A 33 -9.52 -21.37 23.10
C VAL A 33 -8.36 -20.38 22.98
N GLU A 34 -7.97 -19.86 24.14
CA GLU A 34 -6.77 -19.08 24.43
C GLU A 34 -5.56 -20.02 24.55
N GLU A 35 -4.49 -19.78 23.78
CA GLU A 35 -3.11 -20.21 24.11
C GLU A 35 -2.08 -19.51 23.19
N GLU A 36 -1.17 -18.72 23.78
CA GLU A 36 0.11 -18.29 23.20
C GLU A 36 1.25 -19.27 23.59
N PRO A 37 2.47 -19.21 23.01
CA PRO A 37 2.89 -18.69 21.70
C PRO A 37 3.79 -19.71 20.97
N LYS A 38 3.56 -19.99 19.67
CA LYS A 38 4.55 -20.72 18.85
C LYS A 38 4.75 -20.09 17.47
N ARG A 39 5.93 -19.47 17.35
CA ARG A 39 6.62 -19.11 16.11
C ARG A 39 6.44 -20.20 15.05
N LYS A 40 5.87 -19.83 13.90
CA LYS A 40 6.02 -20.47 12.58
C LYS A 40 5.28 -19.61 11.56
N SER A 41 5.96 -18.67 10.93
CA SER A 41 5.44 -17.90 9.80
C SER A 41 5.39 -18.83 8.58
N PRO A 42 4.22 -19.19 8.03
CA PRO A 42 4.17 -19.83 6.72
C PRO A 42 4.15 -18.73 5.66
N LYS A 43 5.23 -18.67 4.89
CA LYS A 43 5.34 -17.89 3.64
C LYS A 43 4.11 -18.15 2.76
N LYS A 44 3.31 -17.13 2.48
CA LYS A 44 2.41 -17.12 1.33
C LYS A 44 2.67 -15.86 0.51
N LYS A 45 3.15 -16.13 -0.71
CA LYS A 45 3.66 -15.23 -1.73
C LYS A 45 2.60 -14.20 -2.12
N ALA A 46 2.93 -12.93 -1.96
CA ALA A 46 2.20 -11.85 -2.64
C ALA A 46 2.99 -11.54 -3.91
N LYS A 47 2.59 -12.17 -5.03
CA LYS A 47 3.11 -11.82 -6.35
C LYS A 47 2.53 -10.47 -6.75
N THR A 48 3.29 -9.40 -6.54
CA THR A 48 2.94 -8.09 -7.10
C THR A 48 4.18 -7.27 -7.41
N GLY A 49 4.43 -7.06 -8.70
CA GLY A 49 5.51 -6.21 -9.22
C GLY A 49 6.67 -7.03 -9.77
N ASP A 50 7.18 -6.61 -10.93
CA ASP A 50 8.25 -7.21 -11.72
C ASP A 50 9.64 -7.09 -11.04
N GLY A 51 9.71 -7.30 -9.72
CA GLY A 51 10.93 -7.21 -8.93
C GLY A 51 11.03 -8.38 -7.95
N PRO A 52 12.22 -8.95 -7.74
CA PRO A 52 12.41 -10.04 -6.80
C PRO A 52 11.98 -9.60 -5.39
N GLU A 53 11.25 -10.46 -4.67
CA GLU A 53 10.85 -10.30 -3.26
C GLU A 53 12.06 -10.12 -2.31
N ASP A 54 13.29 -10.26 -2.83
CA ASP A 54 14.56 -10.31 -2.10
C ASP A 54 14.97 -9.00 -1.41
N HIS A 55 14.29 -7.88 -1.68
CA HIS A 55 14.65 -6.56 -1.13
C HIS A 55 13.50 -5.84 -0.41
N MET A 56 12.53 -6.59 0.12
CA MET A 56 11.43 -6.02 0.91
C MET A 56 11.63 -6.24 2.42
N TYR A 57 11.67 -5.14 3.17
CA TYR A 57 11.90 -5.11 4.61
C TYR A 57 10.65 -4.57 5.34
N PRO A 58 9.98 -5.38 6.18
CA PRO A 58 8.76 -4.94 6.88
C PRO A 58 9.06 -3.98 8.04
N LEU A 59 8.37 -2.84 8.09
CA LEU A 59 8.33 -1.91 9.23
C LEU A 59 7.10 -2.15 10.11
N SER A 60 5.97 -2.53 9.50
CA SER A 60 4.74 -2.92 10.19
C SER A 60 3.96 -3.91 9.33
N ARG A 61 2.75 -4.30 9.76
CA ARG A 61 1.88 -5.20 8.97
C ARG A 61 1.60 -4.71 7.55
N GLN A 62 1.60 -3.39 7.35
CA GLN A 62 1.24 -2.75 6.08
C GLN A 62 2.27 -1.71 5.63
N ARG A 63 3.43 -1.61 6.27
CA ARG A 63 4.48 -0.66 5.87
C ARG A 63 5.77 -1.39 5.61
N PHE A 64 6.41 -1.10 4.49
CA PHE A 64 7.61 -1.77 4.03
C PHE A 64 8.61 -0.76 3.48
N VAL A 65 9.88 -1.08 3.64
CA VAL A 65 10.98 -0.50 2.87
C VAL A 65 11.29 -1.47 1.72
N ASN A 66 11.38 -1.00 0.48
CA ASN A 66 11.70 -1.80 -0.69
C ASN A 66 12.84 -1.15 -1.48
N VAL A 67 13.89 -1.91 -1.79
CA VAL A 67 14.96 -1.45 -2.69
C VAL A 67 14.71 -2.00 -4.08
N ARG A 68 14.45 -1.11 -5.05
CA ARG A 68 14.14 -1.50 -6.43
C ARG A 68 14.84 -0.62 -7.44
N GLU A 69 14.98 -1.14 -8.65
CA GLU A 69 15.43 -0.36 -9.80
C GLU A 69 14.21 0.16 -10.59
N PHE A 70 14.22 1.45 -10.93
CA PHE A 70 13.22 2.06 -11.80
C PHE A 70 13.90 2.97 -12.81
N ARG A 71 13.77 2.63 -14.09
CA ARG A 71 14.35 3.40 -15.21
C ARG A 71 15.86 3.65 -15.04
N GLY A 72 16.62 2.61 -14.68
CA GLY A 72 18.07 2.69 -14.50
C GLY A 72 18.53 3.39 -13.21
N LYS A 73 17.62 3.66 -12.28
CA LYS A 73 17.94 4.28 -10.99
C LYS A 73 17.52 3.37 -9.85
N VAL A 74 18.42 3.16 -8.89
CA VAL A 74 18.11 2.49 -7.64
C VAL A 74 17.35 3.46 -6.74
N LEU A 75 16.20 3.03 -6.24
CA LEU A 75 15.32 3.78 -5.35
C LEU A 75 15.00 2.94 -4.11
N ILE A 76 14.93 3.62 -2.97
CA ILE A 76 14.53 3.05 -1.69
C ILE A 76 13.11 3.56 -1.38
N ASP A 77 12.11 2.70 -1.53
CA ASP A 77 10.71 3.02 -1.32
C ASP A 77 10.30 2.73 0.13
N ILE A 78 9.91 3.75 0.88
CA ILE A 78 9.28 3.61 2.22
C ILE A 78 7.79 3.87 2.04
N ARG A 79 6.96 2.81 2.05
CA ARG A 79 5.56 2.91 1.59
C ARG A 79 4.57 2.10 2.44
N GLU A 80 3.38 2.66 2.61
CA GLU A 80 2.20 1.96 3.15
C GLU A 80 1.48 1.23 2.02
N TYR A 81 1.17 -0.03 2.25
CA TYR A 81 0.44 -0.92 1.34
C TYR A 81 -0.97 -1.13 1.86
N TYR A 82 -1.91 -1.30 0.94
CA TYR A 82 -3.28 -1.69 1.26
C TYR A 82 -3.54 -3.08 0.70
N THR A 83 -4.51 -3.77 1.30
CA THR A 83 -5.01 -5.04 0.79
C THR A 83 -6.20 -4.75 -0.12
N ASP A 84 -6.14 -5.20 -1.36
CA ASP A 84 -7.26 -5.08 -2.28
C ASP A 84 -8.35 -6.14 -2.02
N ASN A 85 -9.46 -6.08 -2.76
CA ASN A 85 -10.56 -7.03 -2.62
C ASN A 85 -10.16 -8.48 -2.95
N SER A 86 -9.05 -8.67 -3.67
CA SER A 86 -8.50 -9.99 -4.01
C SER A 86 -7.61 -10.55 -2.90
N GLY A 87 -7.29 -9.75 -1.87
CA GLY A 87 -6.38 -10.11 -0.79
C GLY A 87 -4.91 -9.85 -1.10
N GLU A 88 -4.58 -9.16 -2.20
CA GLU A 88 -3.21 -8.85 -2.58
C GLU A 88 -2.75 -7.54 -1.93
N LEU A 89 -1.48 -7.50 -1.51
CA LEU A 89 -0.85 -6.26 -1.08
C LEU A 89 -0.49 -5.41 -2.29
N LYS A 90 -1.02 -4.19 -2.32
CA LYS A 90 -0.75 -3.18 -3.35
C LYS A 90 -0.13 -1.94 -2.71
N PRO A 91 0.85 -1.29 -3.37
CA PRO A 91 1.44 -0.06 -2.88
C PRO A 91 0.38 1.05 -2.81
N GLY A 92 0.24 1.70 -1.67
CA GLY A 92 -0.67 2.82 -1.47
C GLY A 92 -0.06 4.17 -1.87
N LYS A 93 -0.89 5.23 -1.82
CA LYS A 93 -0.46 6.61 -2.11
C LYS A 93 0.49 7.16 -1.05
N LYS A 94 0.39 6.71 0.20
CA LYS A 94 1.25 7.15 1.31
C LYS A 94 2.61 6.48 1.24
N GLY A 95 3.65 7.26 1.04
CA GLY A 95 5.04 6.80 1.02
C GLY A 95 5.92 7.72 0.20
N ILE A 96 7.22 7.50 0.30
CA ILE A 96 8.25 8.25 -0.41
C ILE A 96 9.23 7.28 -1.07
N SER A 97 9.76 7.68 -2.23
CA SER A 97 10.85 7.01 -2.93
C SER A 97 12.10 7.86 -2.74
N LEU A 98 13.08 7.34 -2.01
CA LEU A 98 14.35 8.02 -1.77
C LEU A 98 15.36 7.62 -2.85
N THR A 99 16.19 8.58 -3.27
CA THR A 99 17.41 8.27 -4.01
C THR A 99 18.47 7.69 -3.06
N VAL A 100 19.52 7.08 -3.62
CA VAL A 100 20.66 6.57 -2.85
C VAL A 100 21.31 7.69 -2.01
N GLU A 101 21.49 8.88 -2.60
CA GLU A 101 22.05 10.04 -1.91
C GLU A 101 21.20 10.48 -0.71
N GLN A 102 19.88 10.51 -0.86
CA GLN A 102 18.95 10.86 0.23
C GLN A 102 18.98 9.80 1.33
N TRP A 103 19.11 8.53 0.97
CA TRP A 103 19.26 7.43 1.92
C TRP A 103 20.56 7.53 2.72
N GLU A 104 21.67 7.88 2.07
CA GLU A 104 22.94 8.12 2.77
C GLU A 104 22.83 9.25 3.79
N LYS A 105 22.23 10.38 3.40
CA LYS A 105 21.96 11.48 4.35
C LYS A 105 21.04 11.10 5.48
N LEU A 106 20.03 10.26 5.22
CA LEU A 106 19.18 9.74 6.28
C LEU A 106 20.01 8.94 7.29
N LYS A 107 20.88 8.05 6.82
CA LYS A 107 21.78 7.25 7.69
C LYS A 107 22.68 8.13 8.55
N ASP A 108 23.28 9.15 7.96
CA ASP A 108 24.18 10.07 8.69
C ASP A 108 23.47 10.79 9.85
N CYS A 109 22.15 10.99 9.75
CA CYS A 109 21.34 11.67 10.77
C CYS A 109 20.54 10.72 11.66
N VAL A 110 20.68 9.38 11.55
CA VAL A 110 19.88 8.42 12.32
C VAL A 110 20.08 8.59 13.83
N ASP A 111 21.31 8.86 14.27
CA ASP A 111 21.61 9.01 15.70
C ASP A 111 20.90 10.25 16.28
N ASP A 112 21.02 11.40 15.62
CA ASP A 112 20.34 12.64 16.02
C ASP A 112 18.80 12.48 16.03
N ILE A 113 18.25 11.79 15.02
CA ILE A 113 16.82 11.47 14.95
C ILE A 113 16.44 10.57 16.13
N THR A 114 17.27 9.57 16.45
CA THR A 114 17.00 8.61 17.53
C THR A 114 16.98 9.30 18.89
N ASP A 115 17.89 10.23 19.13
CA ASP A 115 17.91 11.00 20.37
C ASP A 115 16.70 11.95 20.45
N SER A 116 16.35 12.61 19.35
CA SER A 116 15.12 13.42 19.27
C SER A 116 13.85 12.61 19.53
N VAL A 117 13.79 11.35 19.08
CA VAL A 117 12.65 10.45 19.34
C VAL A 117 12.55 10.12 20.82
N LYS A 118 13.67 9.83 21.50
CA LYS A 118 13.67 9.52 22.95
C LYS A 118 13.23 10.71 23.80
N GLU A 119 13.54 11.93 23.38
CA GLU A 119 13.13 13.14 24.10
C GLU A 119 11.63 13.42 24.00
N LEU A 120 10.99 13.02 22.89
CA LEU A 120 9.57 13.27 22.61
C LEU A 120 8.65 12.07 22.91
N SER A 121 9.20 10.88 23.15
CA SER A 121 8.46 9.65 23.48
C SER A 121 8.28 9.47 24.98
#